data_AF-A0A396IVQ9-F1
#
_entry.id   AF-A0A396IVQ9-F1
#
_cell.length_a   1.000
_cell.length_b   1.000
_cell.length_c   1.000
_cell.angle_alpha   90.00
_cell.angle_beta   90.00
_cell.angle_gamma   90.00
#
_symmetry.space_group_name_H-M   'P 1'
#
loop_
_entity.id
_entity.type
_entity.pdbx_description
1 polymer ?
#
loop_
_entity_poly.entity_id
_entity_poly.type
_entity_poly.pdbx_seq_one_letter_code
_entity_poly.pdbx_strand_id
1 'polypeptide(L)'
;MEERILTHLMPRSQIDIYVQVLQADGGTRSACINAATLALADAGIPVRDLVTSCSAGYLNSTALLDLNYVEDSAGVPDVTVGIFPKLDKVTLLQILLENTKQLEYRQGT
;
A
#
# COMPACT_ATOMS: atom_id res chain seq x y z
N MET A 1 5.07 -5.48 4.19
CA MET A 1 5.38 -4.69 5.40
C MET A 1 6.18 -5.52 6.39
N GLU A 2 5.71 -6.72 6.74
CA GLU A 2 6.41 -7.65 7.65
C GLU A 2 7.91 -7.84 7.33
N GLU A 3 8.28 -8.01 6.05
CA GLU A 3 9.68 -8.20 5.63
C GLU A 3 10.67 -7.12 6.12
N ARG A 4 10.19 -5.92 6.45
CA ARG A 4 11.06 -4.82 6.91
C ARG A 4 10.94 -4.51 8.39
N ILE A 5 10.01 -5.15 9.09
CA ILE A 5 9.95 -5.07 10.55
C ILE A 5 11.05 -5.98 11.11
N LEU A 6 11.87 -5.44 12.01
CA LEU A 6 12.96 -6.18 12.65
C LEU A 6 12.43 -7.06 13.79
N THR A 7 11.62 -8.06 13.45
CA THR A 7 10.97 -8.97 14.42
C THR A 7 11.96 -9.69 15.35
N HIS A 8 13.21 -9.93 14.89
CA HIS A 8 14.27 -10.51 15.70
C HIS A 8 14.71 -9.65 16.89
N LEU A 9 14.47 -8.34 16.86
CA LEU A 9 14.73 -7.44 17.99
C LEU A 9 13.60 -7.48 19.04
N MET A 10 12.47 -8.10 18.71
CA MET A 10 11.28 -8.18 19.57
C MET A 10 10.78 -9.63 19.72
N PRO A 11 11.61 -10.54 20.28
CA PRO A 11 11.24 -11.95 20.40
C PRO A 11 10.06 -12.12 21.37
N ARG A 12 9.09 -12.96 20.99
CA ARG A 12 7.85 -13.23 21.74
C ARG A 12 6.94 -12.00 21.91
N SER A 13 7.11 -10.99 21.07
CA SER A 13 6.19 -9.87 20.97
C SER A 13 5.22 -10.07 19.80
N GLN A 14 3.99 -9.59 19.96
CA GLN A 14 3.00 -9.49 18.89
C GLN A 14 2.83 -8.02 18.53
N ILE A 15 2.80 -7.72 17.23
CA ILE A 15 2.59 -6.37 16.71
C ILE A 15 1.27 -6.39 15.95
N ASP A 16 0.25 -5.79 16.54
CA ASP A 16 -1.08 -5.66 15.92
C ASP A 16 -1.24 -4.26 15.35
N ILE A 17 -1.56 -4.17 14.07
CA ILE A 17 -1.77 -2.92 13.35
C ILE A 17 -3.25 -2.83 13.00
N TYR A 18 -3.93 -1.81 13.53
CA TYR A 18 -5.32 -1.51 13.22
C TYR A 18 -5.40 -0.24 12.40
N VAL A 19 -6.09 -0.31 11.26
CA VAL A 19 -6.33 0.85 10.40
C VAL A 19 -7.83 1.02 10.25
N GLN A 20 -8.34 2.19 10.66
CA GLN A 20 -9.73 2.56 10.49
C GLN A 20 -9.83 3.68 9.45
N VAL A 21 -10.60 3.42 8.40
CA VAL A 21 -10.94 4.42 7.41
C VAL A 21 -12.16 5.18 7.92
N LEU A 22 -12.00 6.48 8.19
CA LEU A 22 -13.10 7.36 8.62
C LEU A 22 -13.88 7.92 7.42
N GLN A 23 -13.17 8.19 6.33
CA GLN A 23 -13.71 8.64 5.07
C GLN A 23 -12.92 7.97 3.94
N ALA A 24 -13.61 7.55 2.88
CA ALA A 24 -12.99 7.01 1.67
C ALA A 24 -13.34 7.93 0.49
N ASP A 25 -12.31 8.42 -0.22
CA ASP A 25 -12.46 9.26 -1.41
C ASP A 25 -11.51 8.81 -2.54
N GLY A 26 -11.42 7.49 -2.75
CA GLY A 26 -10.40 6.89 -3.63
C GLY A 26 -9.07 6.67 -2.91
N GLY A 27 -8.17 5.89 -3.53
CA GLY A 27 -6.81 5.65 -3.01
C GLY A 27 -6.72 4.97 -1.63
N THR A 28 -7.82 4.46 -1.07
CA THR A 28 -7.89 4.03 0.34
C THR A 28 -6.81 3.00 0.71
N ARG A 29 -6.46 2.08 -0.20
CA ARG A 29 -5.43 1.06 0.04
C ARG A 29 -4.04 1.67 0.22
N SER A 30 -3.66 2.63 -0.63
CA SER A 30 -2.35 3.28 -0.53
C SER A 30 -2.27 4.18 0.70
N ALA A 31 -3.35 4.92 1.00
CA ALA A 31 -3.48 5.70 2.22
C ALA A 31 -3.31 4.85 3.49
N CYS A 32 -3.97 3.69 3.57
CA CYS A 32 -3.84 2.77 4.70
C CYS A 32 -2.41 2.25 4.89
N ILE A 33 -1.71 1.91 3.81
CA ILE A 33 -0.31 1.43 3.87
C ILE A 33 0.62 2.53 4.40
N ASN A 34 0.43 3.76 3.93
CA ASN A 34 1.22 4.91 4.38
C ASN A 34 0.94 5.23 5.85
N ALA A 35 -0.34 5.21 6.26
CA ALA A 35 -0.76 5.42 7.64
C ALA A 35 -0.17 4.36 8.58
N ALA A 36 -0.23 3.08 8.21
CA ALA A 36 0.38 2.00 8.97
C ALA A 36 1.90 2.19 9.11
N THR A 37 2.57 2.65 8.06
CA THR A 37 4.02 2.88 8.05
C THR A 37 4.41 3.99 9.03
N LEU A 38 3.66 5.09 9.02
CA LEU A 38 3.82 6.18 9.97
C LEU A 38 3.52 5.72 11.40
N ALA A 39 2.48 4.92 11.61
CA ALA A 39 2.15 4.38 12.93
C ALA A 39 3.26 3.47 13.50
N LEU A 40 3.89 2.64 12.67
CA LEU A 40 5.04 1.83 13.10
C LEU A 40 6.24 2.71 13.49
N ALA A 41 6.50 3.76 12.72
CA ALA A 41 7.59 4.70 13.01
C ALA A 41 7.33 5.48 14.31
N ASP A 42 6.10 5.95 14.52
CA ASP A 42 5.68 6.67 15.72
C ASP A 42 5.70 5.79 16.97
N ALA A 43 5.29 4.52 16.85
CA ALA A 43 5.39 3.53 17.93
C ALA A 43 6.84 3.12 18.26
N GLY A 44 7.83 3.61 17.51
CA GLY A 44 9.24 3.27 17.71
C GLY A 44 9.58 1.82 17.34
N ILE A 45 8.75 1.17 16.51
CA ILE A 45 9.00 -0.21 16.06
C ILE A 45 10.16 -0.19 15.06
N PRO A 46 11.23 -0.97 15.29
CA PRO A 46 12.41 -0.94 14.44
C PRO A 46 12.08 -1.50 13.04
N VAL A 47 12.10 -0.61 12.05
CA VAL A 47 11.88 -0.92 10.62
C VAL A 47 13.14 -0.59 9.80
N ARG A 48 13.51 -1.46 8.87
CA ARG A 48 14.68 -1.25 7.98
C ARG A 48 14.46 -0.12 6.97
N ASP A 49 13.23 -0.02 6.47
CA ASP A 49 12.81 1.03 5.56
C ASP A 49 11.31 1.31 5.73
N LEU A 50 10.91 2.53 5.36
CA LEU A 50 9.50 2.93 5.35
C LEU A 50 8.87 2.47 4.04
N VAL A 51 7.63 1.98 4.07
CA VAL A 51 6.87 1.71 2.83
C VAL A 51 6.19 3.02 2.39
N THR A 52 6.33 3.37 1.13
CA THR A 52 5.50 4.41 0.50
C THR A 52 4.64 3.79 -0.58
N SER A 53 3.34 4.08 -0.56
CA SER A 53 2.35 3.52 -1.49
C SER A 53 1.58 4.61 -2.20
N CYS A 54 1.27 4.39 -3.48
CA CYS A 54 0.41 5.25 -4.27
C CYS A 54 -0.43 4.41 -5.23
N SER A 55 -1.59 4.95 -5.59
CA SER A 55 -2.51 4.35 -6.54
C SER A 55 -2.46 5.12 -7.86
N ALA A 56 -2.62 4.44 -8.98
CA ALA A 56 -2.72 5.05 -10.30
C ALA A 56 -3.80 4.33 -11.10
N GLY A 57 -4.41 5.02 -12.05
CA GLY A 57 -5.41 4.43 -12.93
C GLY A 57 -5.26 4.88 -14.37
N TYR A 58 -6.07 4.28 -15.24
CA TYR A 58 -6.06 4.60 -16.65
C TYR A 58 -7.48 4.94 -17.14
N LEU A 59 -7.69 6.22 -17.45
CA LEU A 59 -8.97 6.75 -17.90
C LEU A 59 -8.79 7.51 -19.22
N ASN A 60 -9.67 7.28 -20.21
CA ASN A 60 -9.69 8.02 -21.47
C ASN A 60 -8.33 8.14 -22.18
N SER A 61 -7.60 7.02 -22.25
CA SER A 61 -6.23 6.96 -22.82
C SER A 61 -5.17 7.78 -22.07
N THR A 62 -5.43 8.15 -20.82
CA THR A 62 -4.53 8.93 -19.98
C THR A 62 -4.29 8.20 -18.67
N ALA A 63 -3.02 8.12 -18.25
CA ALA A 63 -2.67 7.65 -16.93
C ALA A 63 -2.91 8.76 -15.90
N LEU A 64 -3.68 8.45 -14.86
CA LEU A 64 -3.96 9.33 -13.74
C LEU A 64 -3.25 8.80 -12.49
N LEU A 65 -2.66 9.71 -11.73
CA LEU A 65 -2.05 9.40 -10.44
C LEU A 65 -3.00 9.80 -9.33
N ASP A 66 -3.15 8.92 -8.34
CA ASP A 66 -4.00 9.12 -7.16
C ASP A 66 -5.47 9.37 -7.51
N LEU A 67 -6.14 8.29 -7.94
CA LEU A 67 -7.56 8.34 -8.30
C LEU A 67 -8.43 8.75 -7.11
N ASN A 68 -9.32 9.70 -7.34
CA ASN A 68 -10.39 10.04 -6.39
C ASN A 68 -11.58 9.07 -6.52
N TYR A 69 -12.59 9.21 -5.65
CA TYR A 69 -13.77 8.34 -5.66
C TYR A 69 -14.55 8.35 -6.98
N VAL A 70 -14.65 9.51 -7.63
CA VAL A 70 -15.42 9.65 -8.88
C VAL A 70 -14.70 8.92 -10.02
N GLU A 71 -13.38 9.04 -10.09
CA GLU A 71 -12.56 8.37 -11.09
C GLU A 71 -12.54 6.86 -10.87
N ASP A 72 -12.39 6.41 -9.63
CA ASP A 72 -12.44 4.99 -9.24
C ASP A 72 -13.83 4.37 -9.52
N SER A 73 -14.90 5.10 -9.24
CA SER A 73 -16.29 4.69 -9.52
C SER A 73 -16.62 4.61 -11.00
N ALA A 74 -15.78 5.15 -11.89
CA ALA A 74 -15.96 5.06 -13.33
C ALA A 74 -15.55 3.69 -13.91
N GLY A 75 -15.11 2.74 -13.07
CA GLY A 75 -14.75 1.39 -13.50
C GLY A 75 -13.39 1.33 -14.21
N VAL A 76 -12.54 2.31 -13.97
CA VAL A 76 -11.20 2.36 -14.55
C VAL A 76 -10.31 1.29 -13.92
N PRO A 77 -9.41 0.66 -14.69
CA PRO A 77 -8.40 -0.20 -14.08
C PRO A 77 -7.50 0.64 -13.17
N ASP A 78 -7.38 0.23 -11.91
CA ASP A 78 -6.48 0.82 -10.93
C ASP A 78 -5.34 -0.12 -10.55
N VAL A 79 -4.20 0.47 -10.23
CA VAL A 79 -3.02 -0.22 -9.73
C VAL A 79 -2.53 0.49 -8.48
N THR A 80 -2.34 -0.27 -7.41
CA THR A 80 -1.71 0.20 -6.17
C THR A 80 -0.31 -0.39 -6.07
N VAL A 81 0.68 0.48 -5.88
CA VAL A 81 2.09 0.11 -5.79
C VAL A 81 2.66 0.60 -4.46
N GLY A 82 3.29 -0.30 -3.72
CA GLY A 82 4.07 0.01 -2.51
C GLY A 82 5.56 -0.27 -2.73
N ILE A 83 6.41 0.71 -2.40
CA ILE A 83 7.87 0.65 -2.58
C ILE A 83 8.62 0.89 -1.28
N PHE A 84 9.85 0.37 -1.21
CA PHE A 84 10.87 0.75 -0.25
C PHE A 84 11.81 1.78 -0.89
N PRO A 85 11.66 3.08 -0.58
CA PRO A 85 12.34 4.15 -1.31
C PRO A 85 13.86 4.11 -1.13
N LYS A 86 14.40 3.57 -0.02
CA LYS A 86 15.86 3.47 0.16
C LYS A 86 16.48 2.31 -0.62
N LEU A 87 15.70 1.27 -0.90
CA LEU A 87 16.15 0.04 -1.54
C LEU A 87 15.70 -0.06 -3.01
N ASP A 88 14.90 0.89 -3.48
CA ASP A 88 14.26 0.91 -4.80
C ASP A 88 13.56 -0.43 -5.13
N LYS A 89 12.96 -1.06 -4.10
CA LYS A 89 12.33 -2.38 -4.20
C LYS A 89 10.81 -2.25 -4.14
N VAL A 90 10.12 -2.83 -5.12
CA VAL A 90 8.66 -2.98 -5.09
C VAL A 90 8.28 -4.06 -4.07
N THR A 91 7.44 -3.69 -3.12
CA THR A 91 6.98 -4.57 -2.02
C THR A 91 5.61 -5.14 -2.29
N LEU A 92 4.75 -4.31 -2.88
CA LEU A 92 3.36 -4.63 -3.15
C LEU A 92 3.02 -4.09 -4.53
N LEU A 93 2.44 -4.95 -5.36
CA LEU A 93 1.81 -4.58 -6.60
C LEU A 93 0.45 -5.26 -6.63
N GLN A 94 -0.60 -4.45 -6.64
CA GLN A 94 -1.98 -4.92 -6.72
C GLN A 94 -2.66 -4.23 -7.89
N ILE A 95 -3.22 -5.02 -8.80
CA ILE A 95 -3.99 -4.52 -9.95
C ILE A 95 -5.45 -4.93 -9.73
N LEU A 96 -6.35 -3.98 -9.90
CA LEU A 96 -7.79 -4.21 -9.94
C LEU A 96 -8.30 -3.95 -11.36
N LEU A 97 -9.08 -4.90 -11.86
CA LEU A 97 -9.78 -4.81 -13.14
C LEU A 97 -11.25 -5.13 -12.85
N GLU A 98 -12.16 -4.38 -13.46
CA GLU A 98 -13.61 -4.54 -13.27
C GLU A 98 -14.14 -5.92 -13.72
N ASN A 99 -13.31 -6.74 -14.38
CA ASN A 99 -13.62 -8.13 -14.74
C ASN A 99 -12.51 -9.11 -14.32
N THR A 100 -12.77 -9.84 -13.22
CA THR A 100 -12.16 -11.14 -12.86
C THR A 100 -10.63 -11.25 -12.87
N LYS A 101 -10.01 -10.82 -11.76
CA LYS A 101 -8.98 -11.52 -10.95
C LYS A 101 -8.11 -10.48 -10.26
N GLN A 102 -8.11 -10.47 -8.92
CA GLN A 102 -7.05 -9.82 -8.16
C GLN A 102 -5.76 -10.60 -8.39
N LEU A 103 -4.81 -10.00 -9.10
CA LEU A 103 -3.44 -10.53 -9.19
C LEU A 103 -2.62 -9.78 -8.14
N GLU A 104 -2.39 -10.44 -7.00
CA GLU A 104 -1.43 -9.96 -6.02
C GLU A 104 -0.05 -10.47 -6.40
N TYR A 105 0.85 -9.56 -6.79
CA TYR A 105 2.24 -9.88 -6.98
C TYR A 105 3.05 -9.43 -5.77
N ARG A 106 3.50 -10.40 -4.98
CA ARG A 106 4.42 -10.21 -3.85
C ARG A 106 5.82 -10.66 -4.28
N GLN A 107 6.75 -9.72 -4.47
CA GLN A 107 8.16 -10.07 -4.63
C GLN A 107 8.79 -10.39 -3.28
N GLY A 108 8.62 -11.65 -2.85
CA GLY A 108 9.31 -12.21 -1.70
C GLY A 108 10.79 -12.47 -2.00
N THR A 109 11.67 -11.87 -1.20
CA THR A 109 13.01 -12.39 -0.89
C THR A 109 13.38 -11.90 0.50
#